data_AF-A0A4S9VHW7-F1
#
_entry.id   AF-A0A4S9VHW7-F1
#
_cell.length_a   1.000
_cell.length_b   1.000
_cell.length_c   1.000
_cell.angle_alpha   90.00
_cell.angle_beta   90.00
_cell.angle_gamma   90.00
#
_symmetry.space_group_name_H-M   'P 1'
#
loop_
_entity.id
_entity.type
_entity.pdbx_description
1 polymer ?
#
loop_
_entity_poly.entity_id
_entity_poly.type
_entity_poly.pdbx_seq_one_letter_code
_entity_poly.pdbx_strand_id
1 'polypeptide(L)'
;MATKHLAVFFDDVAQASALVAKSSWERAMTAWLYVPLGVTCILAVCFGVHSLISLSSVSFPASVACMVGLFLILVLFQGTLGDRKTKQIVNLIEIPCGFALRYINIFFCPAFVTLPLSPSISGVEVAKIIAVFIIGYVAVFAFTAYMVRGLQLVLGTSKRAMTERAEELGRQDDNIPLTQTRHDSSASEVPTVQSLSTRIAADESSPSPPNGLADIQAPSKAMNPDSVTGTGGPPVASNTAASSRINVPIRHEAAPLTRPQRWAAFISVNFDMLTYGALLLFVGVPIYYGFGYAMPVQLSLNVVLYFAALRLPPRYRTYLHPVLVSSAFTILGIWILALIRQNSLKDGLRAYTTNTKYTQLWDNDQGLQPPGAGDMFGSVLDVSIVALSLPMYRYRNELKARFMTIIVPNVVVSIGSLFAYPIFCYHIGISAPRGLAFASRSLTLALATPATKNLGGDSFTVAPLCIFSGIAGVVVGPLGLDLLRIPKDDYITRGITLGANSSAVATALLLTTDPRAAAFSSLSMGLLGTITVALTSVPPLVSIIRNLVGMA
;
A
#
# COMPACT_ATOMS: atom_id res chain seq x y z
N MET A 1 41.96 -22.12 -22.55
CA MET A 1 40.54 -21.88 -22.90
C MET A 1 39.79 -21.20 -21.76
N ALA A 2 39.93 -21.64 -20.50
CA ALA A 2 39.31 -21.02 -19.32
C ALA A 2 39.65 -19.54 -19.10
N THR A 3 40.90 -19.12 -19.34
CA THR A 3 41.34 -17.72 -19.18
C THR A 3 40.69 -16.74 -20.16
N LYS A 4 40.41 -17.17 -21.40
CA LYS A 4 39.70 -16.34 -22.40
C LYS A 4 38.23 -16.17 -22.04
N HIS A 5 37.57 -17.20 -21.52
CA HIS A 5 36.19 -17.10 -21.04
C HIS A 5 36.06 -16.18 -19.82
N LEU A 6 37.05 -16.20 -18.94
CA LEU A 6 37.09 -15.34 -17.76
C LEU A 6 37.27 -13.87 -18.13
N ALA A 7 38.17 -13.57 -19.07
CA ALA A 7 38.38 -12.21 -19.58
C ALA A 7 37.13 -11.63 -20.26
N VAL A 8 36.46 -12.42 -21.10
CA VAL A 8 35.20 -12.02 -21.76
C VAL A 8 34.09 -11.79 -20.73
N PHE A 9 34.01 -12.61 -19.68
CA PHE A 9 33.06 -12.41 -18.60
C PHE A 9 33.30 -11.09 -17.86
N PHE A 10 34.55 -10.76 -17.53
CA PHE A 10 34.87 -9.50 -16.86
C PHE A 10 34.59 -8.28 -17.74
N ASP A 11 34.86 -8.37 -19.06
CA ASP A 11 34.54 -7.29 -20.00
C ASP A 11 33.01 -7.12 -20.16
N ASP A 12 32.25 -8.22 -20.28
CA ASP A 12 30.79 -8.19 -20.29
C ASP A 12 30.21 -7.54 -19.02
N VAL A 13 30.78 -7.84 -17.84
CA VAL A 13 30.36 -7.26 -16.55
C VAL A 13 30.75 -5.77 -16.46
N ALA A 14 31.94 -5.39 -16.91
CA ALA A 14 32.38 -4.00 -16.95
C ALA A 14 31.47 -3.15 -17.86
N GLN A 15 31.17 -3.64 -19.06
CA GLN A 15 30.27 -2.96 -20.00
C GLN A 15 28.83 -2.90 -19.46
N ALA A 16 28.34 -4.00 -18.85
CA ALA A 16 27.02 -4.03 -18.22
C ALA A 16 26.92 -3.04 -17.05
N SER A 17 27.92 -2.99 -16.17
CA SER A 17 27.95 -2.07 -15.03
C SER A 17 28.02 -0.61 -15.48
N ALA A 18 28.81 -0.28 -16.51
CA ALA A 18 28.86 1.07 -17.09
C ALA A 18 27.50 1.48 -17.68
N LEU A 19 26.81 0.55 -18.37
CA LEU A 19 25.48 0.79 -18.92
C LEU A 19 24.45 1.05 -17.81
N VAL A 20 24.47 0.25 -16.74
CA VAL A 20 23.59 0.41 -15.57
C VAL A 20 23.88 1.70 -14.83
N ALA A 21 25.15 2.06 -14.65
CA ALA A 21 25.55 3.30 -13.99
C ALA A 21 25.01 4.51 -14.75
N LYS A 22 25.16 4.54 -16.08
CA LYS A 22 24.63 5.62 -16.92
C LYS A 22 23.09 5.66 -16.93
N SER A 23 22.42 4.51 -16.98
CA SER A 23 20.96 4.45 -17.04
C SER A 23 20.27 4.69 -15.70
N SER A 24 20.96 4.44 -14.59
CA SER A 24 20.37 4.42 -13.24
C SER A 24 20.90 5.51 -12.33
N TRP A 25 21.78 6.40 -12.82
CA TRP A 25 22.42 7.45 -12.01
C TRP A 25 21.40 8.36 -11.31
N GLU A 26 20.39 8.86 -12.01
CA GLU A 26 19.35 9.74 -11.42
C GLU A 26 18.56 9.02 -10.31
N ARG A 27 18.21 7.75 -10.56
CA ARG A 27 17.56 6.88 -9.57
C ARG A 27 18.47 6.65 -8.36
N ALA A 28 19.76 6.41 -8.58
CA ALA A 28 20.75 6.20 -7.52
C ALA A 28 20.96 7.46 -6.68
N MET A 29 21.09 8.64 -7.30
CA MET A 29 21.16 9.92 -6.59
C MET A 29 19.90 10.18 -5.76
N THR A 30 18.73 9.91 -6.33
CA THR A 30 17.46 10.00 -5.58
C THR A 30 17.46 9.08 -4.37
N ALA A 31 17.83 7.81 -4.55
CA ALA A 31 17.76 6.80 -3.49
C ALA A 31 18.84 6.96 -2.40
N TRP A 32 20.05 7.40 -2.74
CA TRP A 32 21.19 7.42 -1.82
C TRP A 32 21.52 8.81 -1.27
N LEU A 33 21.08 9.88 -1.93
CA LEU A 33 21.32 11.25 -1.47
C LEU A 33 20.03 11.93 -1.02
N TYR A 34 19.06 12.08 -1.92
CA TYR A 34 17.86 12.86 -1.64
C TYR A 34 16.92 12.20 -0.63
N VAL A 35 16.73 10.88 -0.72
CA VAL A 35 15.87 10.13 0.21
C VAL A 35 16.43 10.17 1.65
N PRO A 36 17.69 9.79 1.93
CA PRO A 36 18.24 9.86 3.29
C PRO A 36 18.23 11.28 3.84
N LEU A 37 18.62 12.29 3.05
CA LEU A 37 18.60 13.68 3.48
C LEU A 37 17.18 14.15 3.82
N GLY A 38 16.20 13.83 2.97
CA GLY A 38 14.80 14.15 3.22
C GLY A 38 14.21 13.43 4.45
N VAL A 39 14.55 12.15 4.64
CA VAL A 39 14.18 11.36 5.83
C VAL A 39 14.76 11.99 7.09
N THR A 40 16.04 12.35 7.09
CA THR A 40 16.69 13.03 8.23
C THR A 40 16.07 14.40 8.51
N CYS A 41 15.75 15.20 7.49
CA CYS A 41 15.04 16.46 7.68
C CYS A 41 13.66 16.27 8.33
N ILE A 42 12.87 15.29 7.88
CA ILE A 42 11.56 15.00 8.48
C ILE A 42 11.72 14.52 9.93
N LEU A 43 12.69 13.63 10.19
CA LEU A 43 13.00 13.20 11.56
C LEU A 43 13.39 14.38 12.45
N ALA A 44 14.22 15.31 11.96
CA ALA A 44 14.61 16.49 12.71
C ALA A 44 13.41 17.39 13.06
N VAL A 45 12.45 17.54 12.14
CA VAL A 45 11.17 18.22 12.42
C VAL A 45 10.37 17.46 13.46
N CYS A 46 10.26 16.12 13.34
CA CYS A 46 9.59 15.30 14.34
C CYS A 46 10.25 15.40 15.73
N PHE A 47 11.58 15.46 15.78
CA PHE A 47 12.32 15.66 17.03
C PHE A 47 12.02 17.04 17.62
N GLY A 48 12.08 18.12 16.83
CA GLY A 48 11.73 19.45 17.31
C GLY A 48 10.31 19.53 17.86
N VAL A 49 9.34 18.88 17.20
CA VAL A 49 7.96 18.77 17.70
C VAL A 49 7.88 17.89 18.95
N HIS A 50 8.65 16.80 19.03
CA HIS A 50 8.72 15.96 20.22
C HIS A 50 9.24 16.73 21.44
N SER A 51 10.33 17.48 21.27
CA SER A 51 10.88 18.36 22.30
C SER A 51 9.91 19.47 22.71
N LEU A 52 9.03 19.92 21.81
CA LEU A 52 8.00 20.90 22.14
C LEU A 52 6.85 20.26 22.95
N ILE A 53 6.43 19.05 22.56
CA ILE A 53 5.36 18.31 23.23
C ILE A 53 5.80 17.82 24.61
N SER A 54 7.07 17.45 24.80
CA SER A 54 7.60 17.01 26.09
C SER A 54 7.57 18.11 27.17
N LEU A 55 7.49 19.38 26.77
CA LEU A 55 7.25 20.51 27.69
C LEU A 55 5.79 20.61 28.15
N SER A 56 4.87 19.92 27.47
CA SER A 56 3.45 19.89 27.80
C SER A 56 3.09 18.64 28.63
N SER A 57 1.98 18.68 29.36
CA SER A 57 1.44 17.52 30.10
C SER A 57 0.75 16.48 29.20
N VAL A 58 0.75 16.66 27.88
CA VAL A 58 0.02 15.83 26.92
C VAL A 58 0.98 14.89 26.21
N SER A 59 0.75 13.58 26.34
CA SER A 59 1.50 12.55 25.61
C SER A 59 0.96 12.40 24.18
N PHE A 60 1.33 13.30 23.28
CA PHE A 60 0.93 13.24 21.87
C PHE A 60 2.08 12.77 20.97
N PRO A 61 1.91 11.75 20.11
CA PRO A 61 2.97 11.29 19.21
C PRO A 61 3.40 12.38 18.22
N ALA A 62 4.68 12.77 18.27
CA ALA A 62 5.22 13.86 17.45
C ALA A 62 5.06 13.61 15.93
N SER A 63 5.20 12.37 15.48
CA SER A 63 5.03 12.00 14.07
C SER A 63 3.60 12.20 13.57
N VAL A 64 2.58 11.94 14.40
CA VAL A 64 1.18 12.22 14.07
C VAL A 64 0.91 13.72 14.08
N ALA A 65 1.55 14.49 14.97
CA ALA A 65 1.39 15.95 15.03
C ALA A 65 1.97 16.58 13.78
N CYS A 66 3.15 16.11 13.36
CA CYS A 66 3.80 16.50 12.11
C CYS A 66 2.95 16.13 10.89
N MET A 67 2.27 14.97 10.90
CA MET A 67 1.36 14.58 9.81
C MET A 67 0.19 15.57 9.68
N VAL A 68 -0.51 15.87 10.77
CA VAL A 68 -1.64 16.82 10.76
C VAL A 68 -1.15 18.24 10.44
N GLY A 69 -0.05 18.66 11.05
CA GLY A 69 0.57 19.96 10.81
C GLY A 69 0.98 20.14 9.35
N LEU A 70 1.64 19.14 8.75
CA LEU A 70 2.03 19.17 7.34
C LEU A 70 0.81 19.26 6.42
N PHE A 71 -0.25 18.50 6.69
CA PHE A 71 -1.51 18.61 5.94
C PHE A 71 -2.07 20.04 6.00
N LEU A 72 -2.17 20.63 7.19
CA LEU A 72 -2.69 21.99 7.37
C LEU A 72 -1.80 23.05 6.69
N ILE A 73 -0.48 22.92 6.80
CA ILE A 73 0.48 23.81 6.14
C ILE A 73 0.34 23.74 4.62
N LEU A 74 0.20 22.55 4.04
CA LEU A 74 0.01 22.40 2.60
C LEU A 74 -1.32 22.99 2.12
N VAL A 75 -2.39 22.85 2.91
CA VAL A 75 -3.69 23.51 2.62
C VAL A 75 -3.54 25.03 2.70
N LEU A 76 -2.85 25.55 3.71
CA LEU A 76 -2.59 26.98 3.87
C LEU A 76 -1.74 27.54 2.72
N PHE A 77 -0.68 26.86 2.34
CA PHE A 77 0.20 27.25 1.22
C PHE A 77 -0.53 27.27 -0.11
N GLN A 78 -1.45 26.33 -0.33
CA GLN A 78 -2.27 26.39 -1.53
C GLN A 78 -3.13 27.66 -1.57
N GLY A 79 -3.70 28.07 -0.43
CA GLY A 79 -4.48 29.29 -0.31
C GLY A 79 -3.66 30.57 -0.45
N THR A 80 -2.42 30.59 0.02
CA THR A 80 -1.58 31.81 0.07
C THR A 80 -0.55 31.93 -1.05
N LEU A 81 0.13 30.85 -1.43
CA LEU A 81 1.15 30.81 -2.50
C LEU A 81 0.59 30.37 -3.87
N GLY A 82 -0.64 29.85 -3.91
CA GLY A 82 -1.28 29.31 -5.10
C GLY A 82 -0.84 27.90 -5.47
N ASP A 83 -1.57 27.29 -6.43
CA ASP A 83 -1.42 25.88 -6.78
C ASP A 83 -0.04 25.53 -7.34
N ARG A 84 0.55 26.40 -8.18
CA ARG A 84 1.80 26.09 -8.89
C ARG A 84 2.99 25.96 -7.94
N LYS A 85 3.15 26.91 -7.01
CA LYS A 85 4.24 26.88 -6.02
C LYS A 85 4.04 25.76 -5.01
N THR A 86 2.81 25.56 -4.56
CA THR A 86 2.48 24.47 -3.64
C THR A 86 2.78 23.11 -4.26
N LYS A 87 2.49 22.91 -5.55
CA LYS A 87 2.85 21.69 -6.26
C LYS A 87 4.36 21.44 -6.30
N GLN A 88 5.19 22.48 -6.42
CA GLN A 88 6.65 22.33 -6.36
C GLN A 88 7.12 21.89 -4.97
N ILE A 89 6.54 22.47 -3.91
CA ILE A 89 6.83 22.06 -2.53
C ILE A 89 6.41 20.61 -2.30
N VAL A 90 5.21 20.23 -2.74
CA VAL A 90 4.72 18.85 -2.64
C VAL A 90 5.64 17.88 -3.37
N ASN A 91 6.10 18.21 -4.59
CA ASN A 91 7.02 17.35 -5.35
C ASN A 91 8.36 17.13 -4.62
N LEU A 92 8.87 18.15 -3.90
CA LEU A 92 10.09 18.01 -3.11
C LEU A 92 9.88 17.07 -1.90
N ILE A 93 8.78 17.25 -1.17
CA ILE A 93 8.42 16.43 -0.01
C ILE A 93 8.07 15.01 -0.42
N GLU A 94 7.52 14.83 -1.63
CA GLU A 94 7.15 13.53 -2.20
C GLU A 94 8.35 12.61 -2.40
N ILE A 95 9.58 13.12 -2.50
CA ILE A 95 10.78 12.27 -2.65
C ILE A 95 10.97 11.36 -1.41
N PRO A 96 11.18 11.89 -0.18
CA PRO A 96 11.30 11.06 1.00
C PRO A 96 9.96 10.42 1.41
N CYS A 97 8.84 11.14 1.32
CA CYS A 97 7.53 10.62 1.71
C CYS A 97 7.05 9.51 0.78
N GLY A 98 7.29 9.62 -0.52
CA GLY A 98 6.96 8.60 -1.51
C GLY A 98 7.77 7.33 -1.30
N PHE A 99 9.06 7.44 -0.97
CA PHE A 99 9.88 6.29 -0.55
C PHE A 99 9.30 5.63 0.71
N ALA A 100 9.00 6.42 1.74
CA ALA A 100 8.48 5.94 3.01
C ALA A 100 7.14 5.21 2.85
N LEU A 101 6.20 5.77 2.08
CA LEU A 101 4.91 5.15 1.78
C LEU A 101 5.05 3.90 0.91
N ARG A 102 5.93 3.91 -0.08
CA ARG A 102 6.17 2.77 -0.99
C ARG A 102 6.66 1.54 -0.23
N TYR A 103 7.54 1.74 0.75
CA TYR A 103 8.15 0.66 1.51
C TYR A 103 7.60 0.53 2.93
N ILE A 104 6.50 1.20 3.28
CA ILE A 104 5.94 1.25 4.64
C ILE A 104 5.79 -0.14 5.29
N ASN A 105 5.47 -1.15 4.49
CA ASN A 105 5.29 -2.52 4.91
C ASN A 105 6.56 -3.14 5.53
N ILE A 106 7.77 -2.81 5.05
CA ILE A 106 9.00 -3.35 5.66
C ILE A 106 9.21 -2.79 7.06
N PHE A 107 8.82 -1.53 7.31
CA PHE A 107 8.97 -0.86 8.60
C PHE A 107 8.07 -1.45 9.69
N PHE A 108 7.13 -2.33 9.31
CA PHE A 108 6.31 -3.12 10.22
C PHE A 108 6.91 -4.46 10.62
N CYS A 109 7.91 -4.97 9.88
CA CYS A 109 8.57 -6.23 10.21
C CYS A 109 9.12 -6.30 11.65
N PRO A 110 9.68 -5.21 12.23
CA PRO A 110 10.21 -5.27 13.59
C PRO A 110 9.24 -5.80 14.64
N ALA A 111 7.96 -5.44 14.55
CA ALA A 111 6.96 -5.86 15.52
C ALA A 111 6.69 -7.38 15.48
N PHE A 112 6.91 -8.02 14.33
CA PHE A 112 6.79 -9.47 14.17
C PHE A 112 8.09 -10.18 14.49
N VAL A 113 9.23 -9.59 14.13
CA VAL A 113 10.56 -10.14 14.45
C VAL A 113 10.76 -10.23 15.97
N THR A 114 10.27 -9.25 16.74
CA THR A 114 10.35 -9.26 18.20
C THR A 114 9.23 -10.03 18.89
N LEU A 115 8.24 -10.56 18.16
CA LEU A 115 7.12 -11.32 18.73
C LEU A 115 7.58 -12.48 19.64
N PRO A 116 8.65 -13.25 19.35
CA PRO A 116 9.11 -14.31 20.25
C PRO A 116 9.64 -13.81 21.61
N LEU A 117 9.85 -12.50 21.78
CA LEU A 117 10.18 -11.88 23.07
C LEU A 117 8.93 -11.59 23.92
N SER A 118 7.72 -11.71 23.37
CA SER A 118 6.48 -11.43 24.09
C SER A 118 6.29 -12.42 25.25
N PRO A 119 5.66 -12.01 26.36
CA PRO A 119 5.28 -12.93 27.43
C PRO A 119 4.40 -14.06 26.91
N SER A 120 4.52 -15.25 27.49
CA SER A 120 3.74 -16.43 27.08
C SER A 120 2.26 -16.22 27.32
N ILE A 121 1.42 -16.57 26.33
CA ILE A 121 -0.03 -16.47 26.40
C ILE A 121 -0.65 -17.87 26.53
N SER A 122 -1.61 -18.05 27.45
CA SER A 122 -2.36 -19.30 27.57
C SER A 122 -3.20 -19.56 26.31
N GLY A 123 -3.26 -20.81 25.85
CA GLY A 123 -4.05 -21.19 24.67
C GLY A 123 -5.54 -20.80 24.77
N VAL A 124 -6.11 -20.86 25.98
CA VAL A 124 -7.49 -20.42 26.25
C VAL A 124 -7.65 -18.92 25.98
N GLU A 125 -6.65 -18.11 26.35
CA GLU A 125 -6.67 -16.68 26.13
C GLU A 125 -6.48 -16.34 24.64
N VAL A 126 -5.63 -17.09 23.92
CA VAL A 126 -5.53 -16.96 22.45
C VAL A 126 -6.89 -17.22 21.79
N ALA A 127 -7.60 -18.28 22.20
CA ALA A 127 -8.92 -18.58 21.66
C ALA A 127 -9.93 -17.44 21.92
N LYS A 128 -9.91 -16.85 23.12
CA LYS A 128 -10.72 -15.67 23.46
C LYS A 128 -10.37 -14.46 22.58
N ILE A 129 -9.07 -14.18 22.38
CA ILE A 129 -8.60 -13.10 21.50
C ILE A 129 -9.11 -13.31 20.07
N ILE A 130 -9.01 -14.52 19.52
CA ILE A 130 -9.51 -14.85 18.18
C ILE A 130 -11.03 -14.66 18.09
N ALA A 131 -11.78 -15.12 19.10
CA ALA A 131 -13.24 -14.97 19.13
C ALA A 131 -13.66 -13.49 19.15
N VAL A 132 -13.07 -12.68 20.04
CA VAL A 132 -13.32 -11.23 20.12
C VAL A 132 -12.94 -10.53 18.82
N PHE A 133 -11.83 -10.95 18.21
CA PHE A 133 -11.38 -10.42 16.92
C PHE A 133 -12.43 -10.67 15.83
N ILE A 134 -12.86 -11.91 15.63
CA ILE A 134 -13.79 -12.27 14.55
C ILE A 134 -15.16 -11.60 14.74
N ILE A 135 -15.73 -11.73 15.95
CA ILE A 135 -17.05 -11.17 16.26
C ILE A 135 -17.02 -9.66 16.14
N GLY A 136 -16.01 -9.02 16.76
CA GLY A 136 -15.86 -7.58 16.71
C GLY A 136 -15.58 -7.08 15.29
N TYR A 137 -14.79 -7.81 14.50
CA TYR A 137 -14.53 -7.46 13.10
C TYR A 137 -15.82 -7.40 12.29
N VAL A 138 -16.67 -8.45 12.38
CA VAL A 138 -17.95 -8.51 11.65
C VAL A 138 -18.91 -7.43 12.15
N ALA A 139 -19.01 -7.24 13.46
CA ALA A 139 -19.89 -6.24 14.07
C ALA A 139 -19.52 -4.81 13.63
N VAL A 140 -18.24 -4.43 13.75
CA VAL A 140 -17.76 -3.10 13.34
C VAL A 140 -17.87 -2.92 11.82
N PHE A 141 -17.61 -3.96 11.03
CA PHE A 141 -17.77 -3.93 9.58
C PHE A 141 -19.21 -3.61 9.18
N ALA A 142 -20.17 -4.37 9.70
CA ALA A 142 -21.59 -4.18 9.40
C ALA A 142 -22.10 -2.82 9.91
N PHE A 143 -21.75 -2.45 11.14
CA PHE A 143 -22.10 -1.17 11.72
C PHE A 143 -21.59 0.00 10.86
N THR A 144 -20.31 -0.05 10.46
CA THR A 144 -19.71 1.01 9.63
C THR A 144 -20.40 1.10 8.28
N ALA A 145 -20.66 -0.04 7.61
CA ALA A 145 -21.34 -0.06 6.32
C ALA A 145 -22.75 0.56 6.38
N TYR A 146 -23.57 0.15 7.35
CA TYR A 146 -24.92 0.68 7.49
C TYR A 146 -24.94 2.14 7.94
N MET A 147 -24.03 2.54 8.82
CA MET A 147 -23.92 3.92 9.27
C MET A 147 -23.54 4.85 8.10
N VAL A 148 -22.53 4.48 7.31
CA VAL A 148 -22.10 5.28 6.16
C VAL A 148 -23.24 5.38 5.13
N ARG A 149 -23.87 4.26 4.80
CA ARG A 149 -25.00 4.22 3.85
C ARG A 149 -26.19 5.04 4.36
N GLY A 150 -26.55 4.90 5.63
CA GLY A 150 -27.62 5.67 6.26
C GLY A 150 -27.34 7.17 6.20
N LEU A 151 -26.11 7.56 6.52
CA LEU A 151 -25.69 8.96 6.46
C LEU A 151 -25.70 9.50 5.02
N GLN A 152 -25.33 8.69 4.03
CA GLN A 152 -25.44 9.06 2.61
C GLN A 152 -26.87 9.27 2.15
N LEU A 153 -27.82 8.47 2.66
CA LEU A 153 -29.24 8.62 2.35
C LEU A 153 -29.81 9.90 2.99
N VAL A 154 -29.44 10.18 4.24
CA VAL A 154 -29.87 11.40 4.95
C VAL A 154 -29.30 12.67 4.30
N LEU A 155 -28.04 12.65 3.88
CA LEU A 155 -27.37 13.81 3.27
C LEU A 155 -27.60 13.92 1.74
N GLY A 156 -28.27 12.94 1.12
CA GLY A 156 -28.48 12.90 -0.33
C GLY A 156 -27.20 12.71 -1.17
N THR A 157 -26.06 12.41 -0.55
CA THR A 157 -24.76 12.28 -1.23
C THR A 157 -24.68 11.05 -2.13
N SER A 158 -25.50 10.02 -1.86
CA SER A 158 -25.60 8.82 -2.70
C SER A 158 -26.03 9.13 -4.14
N LYS A 159 -27.00 10.03 -4.35
CA LYS A 159 -27.45 10.41 -5.69
C LYS A 159 -26.32 11.06 -6.48
N ARG A 160 -25.60 12.00 -5.86
CA ARG A 160 -24.48 12.72 -6.48
C ARG A 160 -23.32 11.80 -6.86
N ALA A 161 -23.00 10.81 -6.02
CA ALA A 161 -21.96 9.82 -6.31
C ALA A 161 -22.32 8.92 -7.50
N MET A 162 -23.60 8.53 -7.61
CA MET A 162 -24.11 7.79 -8.77
C MET A 162 -24.09 8.64 -10.05
N THR A 163 -24.48 9.92 -9.98
CA THR A 163 -24.45 10.84 -11.13
C THR A 163 -23.02 11.04 -11.64
N GLU A 164 -22.06 11.29 -10.74
CA GLU A 164 -20.64 11.43 -11.09
C GLU A 164 -20.09 10.16 -11.76
N ARG A 165 -20.45 8.98 -11.24
CA ARG A 165 -20.09 7.70 -11.86
C ARG A 165 -20.71 7.54 -13.26
N ALA A 166 -21.96 7.92 -13.43
CA ALA A 166 -22.64 7.88 -14.73
C ALA A 166 -22.04 8.88 -15.74
N GLU A 167 -21.68 10.09 -15.30
CA GLU A 167 -21.00 11.10 -16.12
C GLU A 167 -19.64 10.61 -16.60
N GLU A 168 -18.86 9.94 -15.74
CA GLU A 168 -17.53 9.44 -16.12
C GLU A 168 -17.57 8.17 -16.99
N LEU A 169 -18.57 7.30 -16.78
CA LEU A 169 -18.82 6.16 -17.68
C LEU A 169 -19.29 6.65 -19.06
N GLY A 170 -20.17 7.66 -19.11
CA GLY A 170 -20.58 8.30 -20.36
C GLY A 170 -19.43 9.03 -21.06
N ARG A 171 -18.49 9.61 -20.32
CA ARG A 171 -17.29 10.25 -20.88
C ARG A 171 -16.23 9.28 -21.38
N GLN A 172 -16.29 7.99 -21.01
CA GLN A 172 -15.37 6.97 -21.50
C GLN A 172 -15.71 6.50 -22.93
N ASP A 173 -16.99 6.47 -23.29
CA ASP A 173 -17.44 6.11 -24.64
C ASP A 173 -17.13 7.21 -25.70
N ASP A 174 -16.94 8.46 -25.26
CA ASP A 174 -16.61 9.61 -26.12
C ASP A 174 -15.09 9.88 -26.29
N ASN A 175 -14.21 9.08 -25.67
CA ASN A 175 -12.76 9.28 -25.83
C ASN A 175 -12.21 8.55 -27.06
N ILE A 176 -11.67 9.33 -27.99
CA ILE A 176 -10.75 8.89 -29.06
C ILE A 176 -9.67 7.96 -28.46
N PRO A 177 -9.33 6.81 -29.09
CA PRO A 177 -8.42 5.83 -28.50
C PRO A 177 -7.00 6.40 -28.43
N LEU A 178 -6.63 6.94 -27.26
CA LEU A 178 -5.23 7.20 -26.93
C LEU A 178 -4.57 5.92 -26.44
N THR A 179 -3.67 5.40 -27.28
CA THR A 179 -2.55 4.49 -26.96
C THR A 179 -2.82 3.39 -25.95
N GLN A 180 -3.06 2.18 -26.47
CA GLN A 180 -2.94 0.91 -25.75
C GLN A 180 -1.59 0.82 -25.02
N THR A 181 -1.59 1.02 -23.70
CA THR A 181 -0.61 0.39 -22.81
C THR A 181 -0.97 -1.08 -22.71
N ARG A 182 -0.27 -1.89 -23.50
CA ARG A 182 -0.33 -3.36 -23.46
C ARG A 182 0.19 -3.83 -22.09
N HIS A 183 -0.74 -4.22 -21.21
CA HIS A 183 -0.42 -5.07 -20.05
C HIS A 183 -0.79 -6.50 -20.42
N ASP A 184 0.22 -7.34 -20.68
CA ASP A 184 0.06 -8.76 -20.90
C ASP A 184 -0.37 -9.44 -19.59
N SER A 185 -1.65 -9.78 -19.47
CA SER A 185 -2.13 -10.81 -18.56
C SER A 185 -2.12 -12.15 -19.27
N SER A 186 -1.07 -12.95 -19.03
CA SER A 186 -1.03 -14.37 -19.40
C SER A 186 -2.02 -15.14 -18.54
N ALA A 187 -3.24 -15.35 -19.05
CA ALA A 187 -4.10 -16.45 -18.66
C ALA A 187 -3.98 -17.53 -19.74
N SER A 188 -3.51 -18.71 -19.33
CA SER A 188 -3.46 -19.91 -20.17
C SER A 188 -4.85 -20.31 -20.62
N GLU A 189 -5.07 -20.32 -21.94
CA GLU A 189 -5.99 -21.25 -22.58
C GLU A 189 -5.23 -22.00 -23.67
N VAL A 190 -5.31 -23.33 -23.59
CA VAL A 190 -4.67 -24.29 -24.49
C VAL A 190 -5.49 -24.37 -25.79
N PRO A 191 -4.87 -24.33 -26.99
CA PRO A 191 -5.61 -24.29 -28.24
C PRO A 191 -5.95 -25.70 -28.75
N THR A 192 -7.23 -25.95 -29.02
CA THR A 192 -7.67 -27.11 -29.81
C THR A 192 -7.64 -26.75 -31.30
N VAL A 193 -6.85 -27.51 -32.05
CA VAL A 193 -6.58 -27.39 -33.48
C VAL A 193 -7.85 -27.68 -34.30
N GLN A 194 -8.26 -26.76 -35.19
CA GLN A 194 -9.16 -27.06 -36.31
C GLN A 194 -8.32 -27.15 -37.60
N SER A 195 -8.17 -28.37 -38.10
CA SER A 195 -7.61 -28.69 -39.40
C SER A 195 -8.67 -28.54 -40.50
N LEU A 196 -8.36 -27.78 -41.55
CA LEU A 196 -9.09 -27.78 -42.82
C LEU A 196 -9.01 -29.15 -43.50
N SER A 197 -10.11 -29.59 -44.12
CA SER A 197 -10.11 -30.48 -45.30
C SER A 197 -11.47 -30.50 -46.02
N THR A 198 -11.48 -29.89 -47.22
CA THR A 198 -12.05 -30.37 -48.50
C THR A 198 -13.42 -31.07 -48.62
N ARG A 199 -14.26 -30.46 -49.50
CA ARG A 199 -15.17 -31.00 -50.55
C ARG A 199 -16.19 -32.11 -50.19
N ILE A 200 -17.46 -31.91 -50.56
CA ILE A 200 -18.22 -32.52 -51.69
C ILE A 200 -19.73 -32.18 -51.53
N ALA A 201 -20.43 -32.18 -52.66
CA ALA A 201 -21.75 -31.66 -53.01
C ALA A 201 -23.00 -32.34 -52.41
N ALA A 202 -24.16 -31.81 -52.85
CA ALA A 202 -25.55 -32.31 -52.80
C ALA A 202 -26.32 -32.01 -51.51
N ASP A 203 -27.60 -31.68 -51.46
CA ASP A 203 -28.69 -31.30 -52.38
C ASP A 203 -29.89 -30.92 -51.45
N GLU A 204 -30.99 -30.43 -52.01
CA GLU A 204 -32.36 -30.39 -51.45
C GLU A 204 -32.86 -29.16 -50.63
N SER A 205 -33.57 -28.31 -51.40
CA SER A 205 -34.97 -27.86 -51.22
C SER A 205 -35.43 -27.05 -49.98
N SER A 206 -35.63 -25.73 -50.21
CA SER A 206 -36.88 -24.90 -50.09
C SER A 206 -37.97 -25.20 -49.03
N PRO A 207 -38.94 -24.27 -48.74
CA PRO A 207 -39.01 -22.81 -48.97
C PRO A 207 -39.51 -21.99 -47.74
N SER A 208 -39.42 -20.67 -47.84
CA SER A 208 -40.10 -19.65 -47.01
C SER A 208 -41.61 -19.51 -47.30
N PRO A 209 -42.36 -18.81 -46.44
CA PRO A 209 -43.49 -17.99 -46.89
C PRO A 209 -43.48 -16.54 -46.33
N PRO A 210 -44.31 -15.63 -46.90
CA PRO A 210 -43.99 -14.21 -47.07
C PRO A 210 -44.95 -13.21 -46.35
N ASN A 211 -44.71 -11.91 -46.62
CA ASN A 211 -45.52 -10.70 -46.39
C ASN A 211 -45.43 -10.11 -44.97
N GLY A 212 -45.16 -8.82 -44.73
CA GLY A 212 -45.10 -7.62 -45.57
C GLY A 212 -45.87 -6.49 -44.87
N LEU A 213 -45.20 -5.40 -44.44
CA LEU A 213 -45.75 -4.04 -44.30
C LEU A 213 -44.75 -3.06 -43.65
N ALA A 214 -44.60 -1.91 -44.32
CA ALA A 214 -44.25 -0.57 -43.82
C ALA A 214 -42.77 -0.19 -43.57
N ASP A 215 -42.24 0.48 -44.59
CA ASP A 215 -41.24 1.54 -44.57
C ASP A 215 -41.42 2.55 -43.43
N ILE A 216 -40.35 2.82 -42.66
CA ILE A 216 -39.94 4.17 -42.25
C ILE A 216 -38.41 4.22 -42.21
N GLN A 217 -37.81 4.78 -43.27
CA GLN A 217 -36.39 5.07 -43.34
C GLN A 217 -36.09 6.44 -42.71
N ALA A 218 -35.30 6.45 -41.64
CA ALA A 218 -34.85 7.69 -40.99
C ALA A 218 -33.84 8.45 -41.89
N PRO A 219 -33.87 9.79 -41.92
CA PRO A 219 -33.12 10.58 -42.89
C PRO A 219 -31.62 10.57 -42.62
N SER A 220 -30.84 10.40 -43.68
CA SER A 220 -29.38 10.50 -43.66
C SER A 220 -28.93 11.93 -43.33
N LYS A 221 -28.04 12.07 -42.34
CA LYS A 221 -27.40 13.33 -41.92
C LYS A 221 -26.76 14.08 -43.09
N ALA A 222 -26.81 15.40 -42.99
CA ALA A 222 -26.28 16.39 -43.93
C ALA A 222 -24.83 16.10 -44.38
N MET A 223 -24.62 16.26 -45.68
CA MET A 223 -23.35 16.10 -46.38
C MET A 223 -22.40 17.26 -46.06
N ASN A 224 -21.12 16.94 -45.84
CA ASN A 224 -20.06 17.86 -45.44
C ASN A 224 -19.71 18.82 -46.60
N PRO A 225 -19.69 20.15 -46.41
CA PRO A 225 -19.50 21.14 -47.48
C PRO A 225 -18.07 21.22 -48.07
N ASP A 226 -17.12 20.41 -47.58
CA ASP A 226 -15.74 20.38 -48.11
C ASP A 226 -15.58 19.51 -49.39
N SER A 227 -16.67 18.92 -49.89
CA SER A 227 -16.64 18.00 -51.04
C SER A 227 -16.92 18.65 -52.40
N VAL A 228 -16.94 19.98 -52.49
CA VAL A 228 -17.07 20.71 -53.76
C VAL A 228 -15.73 21.31 -54.17
N THR A 229 -14.97 20.58 -54.98
CA THR A 229 -14.03 21.18 -55.92
C THR A 229 -14.19 20.48 -57.28
N GLY A 230 -14.82 21.18 -58.21
CA GLY A 230 -14.83 20.78 -59.62
C GLY A 230 -13.65 21.40 -60.35
N THR A 231 -12.98 20.64 -61.21
CA THR A 231 -12.65 21.02 -62.59
C THR A 231 -12.32 19.74 -63.38
N GLY A 232 -12.71 19.73 -64.65
CA GLY A 232 -13.02 18.54 -65.44
C GLY A 232 -11.86 17.63 -65.85
N GLY A 233 -12.18 16.34 -65.90
CA GLY A 233 -11.42 15.28 -66.57
C GLY A 233 -12.39 14.16 -67.02
N PRO A 234 -12.10 13.44 -68.12
CA PRO A 234 -13.03 12.46 -68.70
C PRO A 234 -13.20 11.23 -67.78
N PRO A 235 -14.30 10.47 -67.92
CA PRO A 235 -14.66 9.43 -66.96
C PRO A 235 -13.67 8.27 -67.02
N VAL A 236 -12.91 8.07 -65.94
CA VAL A 236 -12.05 6.89 -65.80
C VAL A 236 -12.93 5.72 -65.39
N ALA A 237 -12.97 4.72 -66.26
CA ALA A 237 -13.70 3.48 -66.09
C ALA A 237 -13.43 2.83 -64.72
N SER A 238 -14.51 2.47 -64.04
CA SER A 238 -14.50 1.65 -62.84
C SER A 238 -14.06 0.22 -63.18
N ASN A 239 -12.75 -0.03 -63.14
CA ASN A 239 -12.22 -1.39 -63.06
C ASN A 239 -12.01 -1.76 -61.59
N THR A 240 -12.98 -2.52 -61.11
CA THR A 240 -12.97 -3.31 -59.89
C THR A 240 -11.78 -4.26 -59.90
N ALA A 241 -10.69 -3.86 -59.26
CA ALA A 241 -9.65 -4.78 -58.80
C ALA A 241 -9.19 -4.29 -57.43
N ALA A 242 -9.87 -4.76 -56.40
CA ALA A 242 -9.45 -4.63 -55.02
C ALA A 242 -8.11 -5.34 -54.84
N SER A 243 -7.00 -4.63 -55.04
CA SER A 243 -5.73 -5.02 -54.42
C SER A 243 -5.81 -4.60 -52.96
N SER A 244 -6.33 -5.47 -52.11
CA SER A 244 -6.13 -5.39 -50.67
C SER A 244 -4.63 -5.45 -50.42
N ARG A 245 -3.98 -4.28 -50.33
CA ARG A 245 -2.68 -4.21 -49.67
C ARG A 245 -2.93 -4.62 -48.23
N ILE A 246 -2.62 -5.87 -47.93
CA ILE A 246 -2.48 -6.33 -46.56
C ILE A 246 -1.37 -5.45 -45.98
N ASN A 247 -1.75 -4.42 -45.23
CA ASN A 247 -0.85 -3.75 -44.30
C ASN A 247 -0.53 -4.79 -43.23
N VAL A 248 0.45 -5.66 -43.50
CA VAL A 248 1.07 -6.46 -42.45
C VAL A 248 1.74 -5.43 -41.54
N PRO A 249 1.29 -5.23 -40.29
CA PRO A 249 2.05 -4.41 -39.37
C PRO A 249 3.41 -5.09 -39.24
N ILE A 250 4.48 -4.43 -39.68
CA ILE A 250 5.85 -4.88 -39.43
C ILE A 250 6.01 -4.84 -37.91
N ARG A 251 5.73 -5.97 -37.26
CA ARG A 251 6.03 -6.20 -35.86
C ARG A 251 7.55 -6.20 -35.81
N HIS A 252 8.13 -5.06 -35.44
CA HIS A 252 9.54 -4.99 -35.10
C HIS A 252 9.76 -5.91 -33.90
N GLU A 253 10.18 -7.15 -34.15
CA GLU A 253 10.82 -7.94 -33.11
C GLU A 253 12.04 -7.15 -32.67
N ALA A 254 12.03 -6.68 -31.41
CA ALA A 254 13.18 -6.02 -30.84
C ALA A 254 14.39 -6.94 -31.02
N ALA A 255 15.48 -6.41 -31.58
CA ALA A 255 16.71 -7.18 -31.79
C ALA A 255 17.10 -7.91 -30.49
N PRO A 256 17.57 -9.16 -30.56
CA PRO A 256 17.89 -9.93 -29.37
C PRO A 256 18.96 -9.23 -28.55
N LEU A 257 18.68 -8.98 -27.27
CA LEU A 257 19.60 -8.31 -26.34
C LEU A 257 20.97 -9.01 -26.34
N THR A 258 22.02 -8.21 -26.49
CA THR A 258 23.42 -8.68 -26.36
C THR A 258 23.69 -9.22 -24.94
N ARG A 259 24.72 -10.06 -24.78
CA ARG A 259 25.05 -10.64 -23.46
C ARG A 259 25.27 -9.57 -22.37
N PRO A 260 26.03 -8.47 -22.60
CA PRO A 260 26.16 -7.38 -21.63
C PRO A 260 24.83 -6.68 -21.32
N GLN A 261 23.95 -6.51 -22.31
CA GLN A 261 22.63 -5.90 -22.10
C GLN A 261 21.72 -6.78 -21.24
N ARG A 262 21.81 -8.11 -21.35
CA ARG A 262 21.08 -9.04 -20.45
C ARG A 262 21.59 -8.94 -19.01
N TRP A 263 22.91 -8.87 -18.82
CA TRP A 263 23.52 -8.63 -17.51
C TRP A 263 23.10 -7.27 -16.94
N ALA A 264 23.13 -6.21 -17.76
CA ALA A 264 22.69 -4.88 -17.35
C ALA A 264 21.20 -4.87 -16.96
N ALA A 265 20.34 -5.53 -17.73
CA ALA A 265 18.92 -5.68 -17.41
C ALA A 265 18.70 -6.47 -16.11
N PHE A 266 19.46 -7.55 -15.90
CA PHE A 266 19.40 -8.32 -14.66
C PHE A 266 19.82 -7.48 -13.45
N ILE A 267 20.94 -6.76 -13.55
CA ILE A 267 21.46 -5.91 -12.48
C ILE A 267 20.48 -4.77 -12.18
N SER A 268 19.91 -4.11 -13.20
CA SER A 268 18.99 -2.99 -13.00
C SER A 268 17.67 -3.40 -12.34
N VAL A 269 17.15 -4.59 -12.68
CA VAL A 269 15.94 -5.17 -12.06
C VAL A 269 16.22 -5.60 -10.62
N ASN A 270 17.40 -6.16 -10.35
CA ASN A 270 17.77 -6.68 -9.04
C ASN A 270 18.60 -5.69 -8.20
N PHE A 271 18.71 -4.43 -8.62
CA PHE A 271 19.66 -3.47 -8.08
C PHE A 271 19.58 -3.33 -6.55
N ASP A 272 18.37 -3.17 -6.02
CA ASP A 272 18.15 -2.98 -4.59
C ASP A 272 18.55 -4.26 -3.81
N MET A 273 18.13 -5.43 -4.28
CA MET A 273 18.44 -6.72 -3.65
C MET A 273 19.95 -7.04 -3.69
N LEU A 274 20.62 -6.74 -4.80
CA LEU A 274 22.07 -6.91 -4.93
C LEU A 274 22.84 -5.97 -4.01
N THR A 275 22.39 -4.72 -3.90
CA THR A 275 23.05 -3.72 -3.04
C THR A 275 22.93 -4.09 -1.57
N TYR A 276 21.72 -4.43 -1.09
CA TYR A 276 21.56 -4.88 0.30
C TYR A 276 22.16 -6.27 0.55
N GLY A 277 22.21 -7.15 -0.47
CA GLY A 277 22.93 -8.43 -0.39
C GLY A 277 24.45 -8.24 -0.25
N ALA A 278 25.02 -7.28 -0.99
CA ALA A 278 26.42 -6.91 -0.84
C ALA A 278 26.68 -6.28 0.53
N LEU A 279 25.81 -5.37 1.01
CA LEU A 279 25.89 -4.82 2.36
C LEU A 279 25.81 -5.93 3.43
N LEU A 280 24.93 -6.92 3.26
CA LEU A 280 24.83 -8.06 4.17
C LEU A 280 26.16 -8.82 4.27
N LEU A 281 26.71 -9.24 3.12
CA LEU A 281 27.88 -10.12 3.07
C LEU A 281 29.19 -9.41 3.37
N PHE A 282 29.41 -8.20 2.82
CA PHE A 282 30.70 -7.51 2.90
C PHE A 282 30.80 -6.49 4.04
N VAL A 283 29.68 -6.03 4.58
CA VAL A 283 29.66 -5.04 5.67
C VAL A 283 29.03 -5.62 6.93
N GLY A 284 27.83 -6.18 6.81
CA GLY A 284 27.05 -6.72 7.91
C GLY A 284 27.74 -7.86 8.64
N VAL A 285 28.05 -8.95 7.93
CA VAL A 285 28.67 -10.15 8.51
C VAL A 285 30.03 -9.82 9.16
N PRO A 286 30.97 -9.11 8.50
CA PRO A 286 32.23 -8.74 9.13
C PRO A 286 32.06 -7.85 10.37
N ILE A 287 31.16 -6.86 10.35
CA ILE A 287 30.93 -6.00 11.52
C ILE A 287 30.32 -6.79 12.69
N TYR A 288 29.39 -7.70 12.39
CA TYR A 288 28.73 -8.48 13.42
C TYR A 288 29.67 -9.44 14.16
N TYR A 289 30.52 -10.15 13.43
CA TYR A 289 31.46 -11.11 14.03
C TYR A 289 32.78 -10.45 14.48
N GLY A 290 33.17 -9.32 13.90
CA GLY A 290 34.38 -8.58 14.27
C GLY A 290 34.17 -7.62 15.44
N PHE A 291 33.14 -6.77 15.39
CA PHE A 291 32.89 -5.72 16.39
C PHE A 291 31.70 -6.00 17.29
N GLY A 292 30.94 -7.07 17.02
CA GLY A 292 29.80 -7.46 17.82
C GLY A 292 28.52 -6.64 17.59
N TYR A 293 28.51 -5.70 16.63
CA TYR A 293 27.37 -4.83 16.36
C TYR A 293 26.37 -5.46 15.36
N ALA A 294 25.12 -5.64 15.77
CA ALA A 294 24.12 -6.43 15.05
C ALA A 294 23.32 -5.67 13.98
N MET A 295 23.21 -4.36 14.08
CA MET A 295 22.32 -3.59 13.23
C MET A 295 22.60 -3.76 11.72
N PRO A 296 23.85 -3.62 11.21
CA PRO A 296 24.08 -3.65 9.76
C PRO A 296 23.73 -5.00 9.13
N VAL A 297 24.03 -6.12 9.81
CA VAL A 297 23.70 -7.46 9.31
C VAL A 297 22.20 -7.74 9.39
N GLN A 298 21.55 -7.39 10.51
CA GLN A 298 20.14 -7.70 10.71
C GLN A 298 19.23 -6.82 9.86
N LEU A 299 19.60 -5.56 9.63
CA LEU A 299 18.86 -4.64 8.76
C LEU A 299 18.93 -5.11 7.31
N SER A 300 20.13 -5.35 6.79
CA SER A 300 20.32 -5.82 5.41
C SER A 300 19.66 -7.17 5.18
N LEU A 301 19.73 -8.09 6.16
CA LEU A 301 19.06 -9.39 6.12
C LEU A 301 17.55 -9.24 5.97
N ASN A 302 16.92 -8.41 6.82
CA ASN A 302 15.48 -8.17 6.76
C ASN A 302 15.07 -7.55 5.41
N VAL A 303 15.84 -6.58 4.91
CA VAL A 303 15.58 -5.96 3.59
C VAL A 303 15.66 -6.97 2.46
N VAL A 304 16.71 -7.79 2.41
CA VAL A 304 16.88 -8.82 1.36
C VAL A 304 15.73 -9.85 1.41
N LEU A 305 15.38 -10.31 2.62
CA LEU A 305 14.29 -11.28 2.81
C LEU A 305 12.92 -10.68 2.48
N TYR A 306 12.71 -9.40 2.74
CA TYR A 306 11.50 -8.69 2.34
C TYR A 306 11.37 -8.60 0.81
N PHE A 307 12.43 -8.22 0.11
CA PHE A 307 12.44 -8.21 -1.35
C PHE A 307 12.27 -9.61 -1.94
N ALA A 308 12.82 -10.64 -1.30
CA ALA A 308 12.58 -12.03 -1.69
C ALA A 308 11.10 -12.42 -1.51
N ALA A 309 10.48 -12.04 -0.38
CA ALA A 309 9.07 -12.28 -0.12
C ALA A 309 8.15 -11.57 -1.14
N LEU A 310 8.52 -10.38 -1.60
CA LEU A 310 7.79 -9.69 -2.68
C LEU A 310 7.81 -10.43 -4.03
N ARG A 311 8.75 -11.35 -4.25
CA ARG A 311 8.83 -12.16 -5.48
C ARG A 311 7.90 -13.38 -5.49
N LEU A 312 7.24 -13.68 -4.37
CA LEU A 312 6.27 -14.79 -4.32
C LEU A 312 5.16 -14.61 -5.38
N PRO A 313 4.62 -15.66 -5.98
CA PRO A 313 3.52 -15.53 -6.94
C PRO A 313 2.27 -14.86 -6.29
N PRO A 314 1.50 -14.04 -7.04
CA PRO A 314 0.36 -13.29 -6.48
C PRO A 314 -0.67 -14.14 -5.74
N ARG A 315 -0.92 -15.37 -6.23
CA ARG A 315 -1.86 -16.33 -5.59
C ARG A 315 -1.47 -16.66 -4.15
N TYR A 316 -0.17 -16.75 -3.87
CA TYR A 316 0.33 -17.03 -2.54
C TYR A 316 0.41 -15.78 -1.67
N ARG A 317 0.64 -14.59 -2.25
CA ARG A 317 0.76 -13.33 -1.47
C ARG A 317 -0.51 -12.97 -0.69
N THR A 318 -1.68 -13.41 -1.14
CA THR A 318 -2.95 -13.20 -0.43
C THR A 318 -2.96 -13.86 0.94
N TYR A 319 -2.31 -15.03 1.08
CA TYR A 319 -2.24 -15.79 2.33
C TYR A 319 -0.88 -15.63 3.05
N LEU A 320 0.20 -15.64 2.27
CA LEU A 320 1.57 -15.44 2.70
C LEU A 320 1.93 -13.96 2.56
N HIS A 321 1.39 -13.14 3.46
CA HIS A 321 1.65 -11.71 3.46
C HIS A 321 3.17 -11.44 3.54
N PRO A 322 3.75 -10.62 2.64
CA PRO A 322 5.21 -10.46 2.55
C PRO A 322 5.89 -10.08 3.86
N VAL A 323 5.23 -9.27 4.69
CA VAL A 323 5.74 -8.86 6.02
C VAL A 323 5.84 -10.04 6.99
N LEU A 324 4.85 -10.96 6.98
CA LEU A 324 4.88 -12.11 7.87
C LEU A 324 5.95 -13.11 7.43
N VAL A 325 6.02 -13.37 6.13
CA VAL A 325 7.03 -14.27 5.54
C VAL A 325 8.43 -13.74 5.79
N SER A 326 8.69 -12.47 5.47
CA SER A 326 10.01 -11.87 5.66
C SER A 326 10.40 -11.85 7.14
N SER A 327 9.48 -11.55 8.05
CA SER A 327 9.74 -11.55 9.49
C SER A 327 10.07 -12.95 10.01
N ALA A 328 9.34 -13.98 9.57
CA ALA A 328 9.63 -15.37 9.94
C ALA A 328 11.04 -15.81 9.49
N PHE A 329 11.40 -15.54 8.24
CA PHE A 329 12.74 -15.82 7.74
C PHE A 329 13.82 -14.94 8.41
N THR A 330 13.49 -13.71 8.79
CA THR A 330 14.40 -12.83 9.51
C THR A 330 14.69 -13.37 10.91
N ILE A 331 13.67 -13.88 11.62
CA ILE A 331 13.85 -14.56 12.91
C ILE A 331 14.78 -15.77 12.74
N LEU A 332 14.54 -16.60 11.72
CA LEU A 332 15.41 -17.75 11.42
C LEU A 332 16.85 -17.31 11.13
N GLY A 333 17.04 -16.27 10.33
CA GLY A 333 18.37 -15.76 10.01
C GLY A 333 19.08 -15.13 11.22
N ILE A 334 18.36 -14.39 12.08
CA ILE A 334 18.89 -13.90 13.35
C ILE A 334 19.27 -15.07 14.26
N TRP A 335 18.46 -16.12 14.29
CA TRP A 335 18.76 -17.32 15.06
C TRP A 335 20.07 -17.98 14.60
N ILE A 336 20.24 -18.17 13.29
CA ILE A 336 21.47 -18.73 12.72
C ILE A 336 22.69 -17.86 13.07
N LEU A 337 22.58 -16.54 12.91
CA LEU A 337 23.67 -15.61 13.25
C LEU A 337 24.04 -15.67 14.75
N ALA A 338 23.03 -15.74 15.62
CA ALA A 338 23.21 -15.84 17.06
C ALA A 338 23.83 -17.19 17.48
N LEU A 339 23.40 -18.31 16.87
CA LEU A 339 23.95 -19.64 17.13
C LEU A 339 25.45 -19.72 16.80
N ILE A 340 25.89 -19.07 15.72
CA ILE A 340 27.31 -19.02 15.36
C ILE A 340 28.14 -18.29 16.45
N ARG A 341 27.55 -17.32 17.15
CA ARG A 341 28.15 -16.64 18.32
C ARG A 341 27.89 -17.37 19.65
N GLN A 342 27.32 -18.58 19.63
CA GLN A 342 26.92 -19.31 20.84
C GLN A 342 25.93 -18.55 21.73
N ASN A 343 25.16 -17.62 21.14
CA ASN A 343 24.14 -16.84 21.83
C ASN A 343 22.76 -17.44 21.63
N SER A 344 21.84 -17.15 22.55
CA SER A 344 20.46 -17.59 22.41
C SER A 344 19.70 -16.75 21.37
N LEU A 345 18.59 -17.28 20.86
CA LEU A 345 17.68 -16.53 19.99
C LEU A 345 17.22 -15.22 20.66
N LYS A 346 16.95 -15.26 21.98
CA LYS A 346 16.49 -14.08 22.73
C LYS A 346 17.52 -12.97 22.71
N ASP A 347 18.82 -13.29 22.78
CA ASP A 347 19.89 -12.29 22.74
C ASP A 347 20.02 -11.68 21.34
N GLY A 348 19.91 -12.51 20.29
CA GLY A 348 19.86 -12.03 18.91
C GLY A 348 18.68 -11.09 18.64
N LEU A 349 17.50 -11.40 19.18
CA LEU A 349 16.30 -10.57 19.06
C LEU A 349 16.35 -9.30 19.92
N ARG A 350 16.99 -9.34 21.10
CA ARG A 350 17.24 -8.13 21.90
C ARG A 350 18.23 -7.19 21.21
N ALA A 351 19.23 -7.73 20.51
CA ALA A 351 20.13 -6.92 19.69
C ALA A 351 19.44 -6.32 18.45
N TYR A 352 18.31 -6.90 18.02
CA TYR A 352 17.52 -6.39 16.91
C TYR A 352 16.74 -5.14 17.26
N THR A 353 16.23 -5.02 18.49
CA THR A 353 15.54 -3.82 18.99
C THR A 353 16.06 -3.49 20.38
N THR A 354 16.91 -2.47 20.47
CA THR A 354 17.47 -1.94 21.72
C THR A 354 16.59 -0.85 22.34
N ASN A 355 15.49 -0.49 21.65
CA ASN A 355 14.61 0.65 21.96
C ASN A 355 15.29 2.01 21.84
N THR A 356 16.48 2.07 21.23
CA THR A 356 17.24 3.31 21.06
C THR A 356 16.82 4.02 19.77
N LYS A 357 15.79 4.86 19.86
CA LYS A 357 15.25 5.60 18.70
C LYS A 357 15.98 6.91 18.44
N TYR A 358 15.77 7.49 17.26
CA TYR A 358 16.32 8.81 16.87
C TYR A 358 16.03 9.91 17.90
N THR A 359 14.88 9.87 18.59
CA THR A 359 14.54 10.85 19.62
C THR A 359 15.52 10.82 20.79
N GLN A 360 15.90 9.63 21.25
CA GLN A 360 16.86 9.47 22.35
C GLN A 360 18.30 9.73 21.90
N LEU A 361 18.66 9.34 20.68
CA LEU A 361 19.99 9.62 20.13
C LEU A 361 20.27 11.14 20.05
N TRP A 362 19.27 11.95 19.74
CA TRP A 362 19.44 13.40 19.62
C TRP A 362 19.21 14.17 20.91
N ASP A 363 18.58 13.57 21.92
CA ASP A 363 18.51 14.13 23.29
C ASP A 363 19.84 14.00 24.05
N ASN A 364 20.84 13.34 23.45
CA ASN A 364 22.19 13.14 24.01
C ASN A 364 22.20 12.42 25.36
N ASP A 365 21.26 11.49 25.56
CA ASP A 365 21.23 10.60 26.72
C ASP A 365 22.52 9.79 26.80
N GLN A 366 23.25 9.93 27.92
CA GLN A 366 24.49 9.21 28.14
C GLN A 366 24.24 7.75 28.53
N GLY A 367 24.98 6.82 27.94
CA GLY A 367 24.90 5.38 28.25
C GLY A 367 23.92 4.58 27.40
N LEU A 368 23.40 5.14 26.31
CA LEU A 368 22.54 4.43 25.38
C LEU A 368 23.29 3.30 24.65
N GLN A 369 22.61 2.17 24.46
CA GLN A 369 23.07 1.12 23.56
C GLN A 369 23.00 1.60 22.10
N PRO A 370 23.90 1.14 21.22
CA PRO A 370 23.81 1.47 19.81
C PRO A 370 22.50 0.91 19.22
N PRO A 371 21.84 1.64 18.32
CA PRO A 371 20.50 1.30 17.86
C PRO A 371 20.47 -0.01 17.07
N GLY A 372 19.43 -0.81 17.29
CA GLY A 372 19.18 -2.04 16.53
C GLY A 372 18.58 -1.78 15.15
N ALA A 373 18.47 -2.84 14.34
CA ALA A 373 17.83 -2.77 13.03
C ALA A 373 16.33 -2.40 13.14
N GLY A 374 15.65 -2.94 14.16
CA GLY A 374 14.27 -2.62 14.49
C GLY A 374 14.06 -1.15 14.87
N ASP A 375 15.02 -0.53 15.54
CA ASP A 375 14.95 0.89 15.93
C ASP A 375 15.13 1.81 14.73
N MET A 376 15.99 1.43 13.77
CA MET A 376 16.14 2.12 12.49
C MET A 376 14.85 2.07 11.68
N PHE A 377 14.26 0.88 11.52
CA PHE A 377 12.95 0.75 10.86
C PHE A 377 11.86 1.52 11.60
N GLY A 378 11.85 1.49 12.93
CA GLY A 378 10.90 2.24 13.75
C GLY A 378 11.07 3.76 13.63
N SER A 379 12.28 4.25 13.38
CA SER A 379 12.54 5.68 13.13
C SER A 379 12.01 6.09 11.75
N VAL A 380 12.30 5.33 10.70
CA VAL A 380 11.75 5.59 9.36
C VAL A 380 10.23 5.39 9.30
N LEU A 381 9.67 4.56 10.20
CA LEU A 381 8.23 4.42 10.34
C LEU A 381 7.56 5.75 10.76
N ASP A 382 8.19 6.53 11.63
CA ASP A 382 7.68 7.85 12.01
C ASP A 382 7.62 8.81 10.81
N VAL A 383 8.59 8.74 9.90
CA VAL A 383 8.55 9.48 8.62
C VAL A 383 7.39 9.02 7.74
N SER A 384 7.09 7.71 7.75
CA SER A 384 5.95 7.15 7.00
C SER A 384 4.62 7.65 7.55
N ILE A 385 4.51 7.87 8.87
CA ILE A 385 3.34 8.49 9.49
C ILE A 385 3.18 9.92 8.98
N VAL A 386 4.24 10.73 8.98
CA VAL A 386 4.20 12.10 8.43
C VAL A 386 3.79 12.08 6.96
N ALA A 387 4.30 11.12 6.19
CA ALA A 387 4.01 10.97 4.77
C ALA A 387 2.52 10.69 4.46
N LEU A 388 1.75 10.14 5.41
CA LEU A 388 0.29 9.97 5.26
C LEU A 388 -0.47 11.30 5.12
N SER A 389 0.17 12.44 5.41
CA SER A 389 -0.37 13.77 5.08
C SER A 389 -0.54 14.00 3.58
N LEU A 390 0.30 13.39 2.73
CA LEU A 390 0.27 13.57 1.28
C LEU A 390 -1.02 13.01 0.65
N PRO A 391 -1.46 11.76 0.90
CA PRO A 391 -2.75 11.30 0.40
C PRO A 391 -3.92 12.14 0.95
N MET A 392 -3.89 12.57 2.22
CA MET A 392 -4.91 13.47 2.77
C MET A 392 -4.96 14.81 2.01
N TYR A 393 -3.79 15.37 1.68
CA TYR A 393 -3.70 16.59 0.90
C TYR A 393 -4.16 16.39 -0.55
N ARG A 394 -3.76 15.29 -1.22
CA ARG A 394 -4.19 14.99 -2.60
C ARG A 394 -5.70 14.91 -2.72
N TYR A 395 -6.36 14.24 -1.77
CA TYR A 395 -7.81 14.05 -1.76
C TYR A 395 -8.57 15.05 -0.88
N ARG A 396 -7.96 16.21 -0.56
CA ARG A 396 -8.57 17.25 0.30
C ARG A 396 -9.90 17.79 -0.22
N ASN A 397 -10.07 17.86 -1.54
CA ASN A 397 -11.32 18.36 -2.14
C ASN A 397 -12.46 17.37 -1.93
N GLU A 398 -12.19 16.07 -2.06
CA GLU A 398 -13.14 15.00 -1.71
C GLU A 398 -13.49 15.04 -0.22
N LEU A 399 -12.46 15.20 0.63
CA LEU A 399 -12.65 15.36 2.07
C LEU A 399 -13.53 16.56 2.40
N LYS A 400 -13.35 17.70 1.72
CA LYS A 400 -14.17 18.90 1.90
C LYS A 400 -15.60 18.71 1.39
N ALA A 401 -15.76 18.12 0.21
CA ALA A 401 -17.08 17.93 -0.42
C ALA A 401 -17.98 16.96 0.35
N ARG A 402 -17.39 15.95 1.01
CA ARG A 402 -18.10 14.86 1.70
C ARG A 402 -17.70 14.76 3.17
N PHE A 403 -17.37 15.89 3.77
CA PHE A 403 -16.79 15.96 5.12
C PHE A 403 -17.61 15.18 6.15
N MET A 404 -18.93 15.38 6.18
CA MET A 404 -19.80 14.70 7.14
C MET A 404 -19.85 13.18 6.91
N THR A 405 -19.97 12.74 5.65
CA THR A 405 -20.02 11.31 5.30
C THR A 405 -18.71 10.58 5.63
N ILE A 406 -17.57 11.28 5.64
CA ILE A 406 -16.28 10.68 5.97
C ILE A 406 -15.97 10.78 7.47
N ILE A 407 -16.12 11.96 8.07
CA ILE A 407 -15.66 12.22 9.45
C ILE A 407 -16.56 11.54 10.48
N VAL A 408 -17.89 11.64 10.33
CA VAL A 408 -18.83 11.11 11.34
C VAL A 408 -18.63 9.61 11.55
N PRO A 409 -18.59 8.76 10.49
CA PRO A 409 -18.32 7.34 10.67
C PRO A 409 -16.99 7.05 11.37
N ASN A 410 -15.91 7.75 11.00
CA ASN A 410 -14.60 7.53 11.59
C ASN A 410 -14.55 7.95 13.07
N VAL A 411 -15.22 9.04 13.46
CA VAL A 411 -15.33 9.46 14.87
C VAL A 411 -16.11 8.43 15.68
N VAL A 412 -17.27 8.01 15.18
CA VAL A 412 -18.13 7.05 15.89
C VAL A 412 -17.44 5.69 16.02
N VAL A 413 -16.79 5.20 14.96
CA VAL A 413 -16.02 3.94 15.01
C VAL A 413 -14.80 4.04 15.93
N SER A 414 -14.09 5.18 15.94
CA SER A 414 -12.95 5.39 16.84
C SER A 414 -13.39 5.34 18.30
N ILE A 415 -14.42 6.10 18.67
CA ILE A 415 -14.99 6.12 20.02
C ILE A 415 -15.53 4.74 20.38
N GLY A 416 -16.36 4.15 19.51
CA GLY A 416 -16.93 2.83 19.72
C GLY A 416 -15.86 1.75 19.94
N SER A 417 -14.79 1.75 19.14
CA SER A 417 -13.69 0.78 19.29
C SER A 417 -12.92 0.99 20.59
N LEU A 418 -12.69 2.25 20.95
CA LEU A 418 -11.93 2.65 22.14
C LEU A 418 -12.64 2.31 23.45
N PHE A 419 -13.97 2.33 23.48
CA PHE A 419 -14.75 1.92 24.67
C PHE A 419 -15.20 0.44 24.62
N ALA A 420 -15.74 -0.03 23.49
CA ALA A 420 -16.37 -1.34 23.45
C ALA A 420 -15.36 -2.48 23.58
N TYR A 421 -14.27 -2.46 22.81
CA TYR A 421 -13.31 -3.57 22.81
C TYR A 421 -12.67 -3.83 24.18
N PRO A 422 -12.12 -2.82 24.88
CA PRO A 422 -11.51 -3.07 26.17
C PRO A 422 -12.50 -3.63 27.20
N ILE A 423 -13.74 -3.13 27.22
CA ILE A 423 -14.81 -3.62 28.10
C ILE A 423 -15.14 -5.09 27.80
N PHE A 424 -15.36 -5.44 26.53
CA PHE A 424 -15.64 -6.82 26.14
C PHE A 424 -14.48 -7.76 26.46
N CYS A 425 -13.24 -7.33 26.22
CA CYS A 425 -12.05 -8.11 26.55
C CYS A 425 -11.94 -8.36 28.05
N TYR A 426 -12.20 -7.35 28.87
CA TYR A 426 -12.19 -7.46 30.33
C TYR A 426 -13.19 -8.50 30.84
N HIS A 427 -14.44 -8.42 30.38
CA HIS A 427 -15.50 -9.36 30.81
C HIS A 427 -15.27 -10.81 30.36
N ILE A 428 -14.59 -11.00 29.22
CA ILE A 428 -14.22 -12.33 28.72
C ILE A 428 -12.97 -12.87 29.45
N GLY A 429 -12.31 -12.05 30.27
CA GLY A 429 -11.13 -12.41 31.05
C GLY A 429 -9.84 -12.44 30.24
N ILE A 430 -9.72 -11.57 29.23
CA ILE A 430 -8.43 -11.25 28.57
C ILE A 430 -7.71 -10.22 29.45
N SER A 431 -6.39 -10.37 29.62
CA SER A 431 -5.62 -9.44 30.45
C SER A 431 -5.76 -7.99 29.96
N ALA A 432 -5.73 -7.05 30.89
CA ALA A 432 -6.03 -5.65 30.62
C ALA A 432 -5.12 -5.00 29.55
N PRO A 433 -3.79 -5.17 29.57
CA PRO A 433 -2.93 -4.61 28.52
C PRO A 433 -3.24 -5.16 27.12
N ARG A 434 -3.62 -6.44 27.03
CA ARG A 434 -3.97 -7.08 25.75
C ARG A 434 -5.36 -6.67 25.28
N GLY A 435 -6.32 -6.50 26.20
CA GLY A 435 -7.64 -5.95 25.90
C GLY A 435 -7.58 -4.52 25.36
N LEU A 436 -6.72 -3.67 25.92
CA LEU A 436 -6.50 -2.31 25.40
C LEU A 436 -5.94 -2.27 23.98
N ALA A 437 -5.12 -3.25 23.58
CA ALA A 437 -4.57 -3.32 22.22
C ALA A 437 -5.66 -3.49 21.15
N PHE A 438 -6.84 -4.02 21.51
CA PHE A 438 -7.97 -4.12 20.58
C PHE A 438 -8.59 -2.77 20.20
N ALA A 439 -8.46 -1.74 21.05
CA ALA A 439 -8.96 -0.40 20.75
C ALA A 439 -8.37 0.17 19.44
N SER A 440 -7.15 -0.24 19.11
CA SER A 440 -6.41 0.19 17.92
C SER A 440 -6.30 -0.90 16.84
N ARG A 441 -7.06 -2.01 16.93
CA ARG A 441 -6.99 -3.15 15.99
C ARG A 441 -7.17 -2.74 14.52
N SER A 442 -8.10 -1.84 14.25
CA SER A 442 -8.46 -1.45 12.87
C SER A 442 -7.52 -0.40 12.27
N LEU A 443 -6.60 0.13 13.07
CA LEU A 443 -5.62 1.12 12.61
C LEU A 443 -4.50 0.42 11.85
N THR A 444 -3.86 1.16 10.94
CA THR A 444 -2.55 0.76 10.41
C THR A 444 -1.54 0.74 11.53
N LEU A 445 -0.66 -0.27 11.52
CA LEU A 445 0.30 -0.49 12.60
C LEU A 445 1.11 0.77 12.97
N ALA A 446 1.42 1.62 11.98
CA ALA A 446 2.09 2.91 12.17
C ALA A 446 1.36 3.83 13.17
N LEU A 447 0.04 3.89 13.08
CA LEU A 447 -0.82 4.69 13.96
C LEU A 447 -1.32 3.89 15.17
N ALA A 448 -1.41 2.57 15.03
CA ALA A 448 -1.88 1.68 16.10
C ALA A 448 -0.87 1.59 17.25
N THR A 449 0.42 1.42 16.95
CA THR A 449 1.48 1.33 17.97
C THR A 449 1.48 2.52 18.94
N PRO A 450 1.53 3.79 18.48
CA PRO A 450 1.47 4.91 19.42
C PRO A 450 0.13 4.99 20.17
N ALA A 451 -1.01 4.72 19.52
CA ALA A 451 -2.32 4.71 20.18
C ALA A 451 -2.41 3.66 21.31
N THR A 452 -1.93 2.44 21.07
CA THR A 452 -1.87 1.37 22.08
C THR A 452 -0.95 1.76 23.24
N LYS A 453 0.22 2.33 22.94
CA LYS A 453 1.18 2.75 23.97
C LYS A 453 0.59 3.84 24.86
N ASN A 454 -0.10 4.81 24.29
CA ASN A 454 -0.78 5.85 25.07
C ASN A 454 -1.82 5.23 26.03
N LEU A 455 -2.58 4.23 25.58
CA LEU A 455 -3.51 3.50 26.43
C LEU A 455 -2.82 2.65 27.50
N GLY A 456 -1.53 2.34 27.38
CA GLY A 456 -0.85 1.36 28.25
C GLY A 456 -1.12 -0.09 27.83
N GLY A 457 -1.52 -0.31 26.58
CA GLY A 457 -1.75 -1.63 26.02
C GLY A 457 -0.46 -2.33 25.57
N ASP A 458 -0.59 -3.62 25.31
CA ASP A 458 0.53 -4.45 24.88
C ASP A 458 0.91 -4.23 23.40
N SER A 459 2.14 -3.77 23.17
CA SER A 459 2.69 -3.51 21.83
C SER A 459 2.92 -4.81 21.03
N PHE A 460 3.10 -5.96 21.69
CA PHE A 460 3.24 -7.24 20.99
C PHE A 460 1.90 -7.77 20.47
N THR A 461 0.80 -7.45 21.14
CA THR A 461 -0.55 -7.88 20.75
C THR A 461 -1.14 -7.02 19.64
N VAL A 462 -0.91 -5.70 19.61
CA VAL A 462 -1.49 -4.82 18.58
C VAL A 462 -0.98 -5.17 17.17
N ALA A 463 0.29 -5.55 17.02
CA ALA A 463 0.89 -5.85 15.72
C ALA A 463 0.17 -6.97 14.95
N PRO A 464 0.02 -8.19 15.50
CA PRO A 464 -0.75 -9.24 14.84
C PRO A 464 -2.23 -8.84 14.64
N LEU A 465 -2.85 -8.17 15.61
CA LEU A 465 -4.24 -7.68 15.48
C LEU A 465 -4.43 -6.80 14.23
N CYS A 466 -3.56 -5.83 14.00
CA CYS A 466 -3.63 -4.95 12.83
C CYS A 466 -3.42 -5.68 11.51
N ILE A 467 -2.42 -6.58 11.42
CA ILE A 467 -2.15 -7.32 10.17
C ILE A 467 -3.28 -8.30 9.87
N PHE A 468 -3.76 -9.05 10.86
CA PHE A 468 -4.90 -9.95 10.66
C PHE A 468 -6.14 -9.16 10.25
N SER A 469 -6.34 -7.95 10.77
CA SER A 469 -7.42 -7.04 10.31
C SER A 469 -7.28 -6.69 8.83
N GLY A 470 -6.04 -6.44 8.39
CA GLY A 470 -5.72 -6.19 6.99
C GLY A 470 -6.05 -7.37 6.07
N ILE A 471 -5.58 -8.56 6.45
CA ILE A 471 -5.81 -9.80 5.71
C ILE A 471 -7.31 -10.14 5.69
N ALA A 472 -8.01 -9.99 6.82
CA ALA A 472 -9.44 -10.19 6.91
C ALA A 472 -10.22 -9.26 5.96
N GLY A 473 -9.74 -8.03 5.73
CA GLY A 473 -10.32 -7.12 4.74
C GLY A 473 -10.25 -7.63 3.31
N VAL A 474 -9.11 -8.20 2.93
CA VAL A 474 -8.94 -8.73 1.57
C VAL A 474 -9.79 -9.98 1.35
N VAL A 475 -9.86 -10.85 2.36
CA VAL A 475 -10.57 -12.14 2.25
C VAL A 475 -12.08 -11.98 2.44
N VAL A 476 -12.50 -11.27 3.50
CA VAL A 476 -13.90 -11.16 3.92
C VAL A 476 -14.55 -9.89 3.37
N GLY A 477 -13.79 -8.85 3.02
CA GLY A 477 -14.33 -7.54 2.64
C GLY A 477 -15.31 -7.57 1.47
N PRO A 478 -14.94 -8.10 0.29
CA PRO A 478 -15.86 -8.19 -0.85
C PRO A 478 -17.12 -9.03 -0.53
N LEU A 479 -16.92 -10.20 0.09
CA LEU A 479 -18.01 -11.10 0.50
C LEU A 479 -18.94 -10.43 1.51
N GLY A 480 -18.39 -9.70 2.47
CA GLY A 480 -19.13 -8.99 3.51
C GLY A 480 -19.95 -7.84 2.95
N LEU A 481 -19.40 -7.06 2.02
CA LEU A 481 -20.14 -5.98 1.36
C LEU A 481 -21.31 -6.52 0.52
N ASP A 482 -21.09 -7.62 -0.19
CA ASP A 482 -22.11 -8.28 -1.00
C ASP A 482 -23.19 -8.92 -0.11
N LEU A 483 -22.81 -9.55 1.02
CA LEU A 483 -23.74 -10.10 2.00
C LEU A 483 -24.61 -9.02 2.66
N LEU A 484 -24.02 -7.87 2.97
CA LEU A 484 -24.73 -6.69 3.49
C LEU A 484 -25.54 -5.94 2.42
N ARG A 485 -25.57 -6.44 1.18
CA ARG A 485 -26.29 -5.87 0.03
C ARG A 485 -25.91 -4.40 -0.21
N ILE A 486 -24.63 -4.06 -0.05
CA ILE A 486 -24.09 -2.75 -0.42
C ILE A 486 -23.93 -2.70 -1.94
N PRO A 487 -24.55 -1.73 -2.65
CA PRO A 487 -24.43 -1.62 -4.10
C PRO A 487 -22.97 -1.57 -4.56
N LYS A 488 -22.67 -2.19 -5.70
CA LYS A 488 -21.30 -2.19 -6.26
C LYS A 488 -20.84 -0.78 -6.65
N ASP A 489 -21.80 0.09 -6.96
CA ASP A 489 -21.61 1.44 -7.44
C ASP A 489 -21.38 2.44 -6.29
N ASP A 490 -21.67 2.05 -5.05
CA ASP A 490 -21.46 2.86 -3.84
C ASP A 490 -20.01 2.77 -3.36
N TYR A 491 -19.11 3.38 -4.13
CA TYR A 491 -17.67 3.40 -3.85
C TYR A 491 -17.32 4.13 -2.54
N ILE A 492 -18.18 5.05 -2.06
CA ILE A 492 -17.97 5.76 -0.79
C ILE A 492 -18.17 4.80 0.39
N THR A 493 -19.30 4.09 0.44
CA THR A 493 -19.57 3.12 1.52
C THR A 493 -18.54 2.01 1.51
N ARG A 494 -18.29 1.41 0.33
CA ARG A 494 -17.29 0.33 0.19
C ARG A 494 -15.90 0.80 0.63
N GLY A 495 -15.50 2.01 0.21
CA GLY A 495 -14.22 2.62 0.57
C GLY A 495 -14.09 2.88 2.07
N ILE A 496 -15.03 3.62 2.67
CA ILE A 496 -14.98 3.98 4.09
C ILE A 496 -15.04 2.74 4.98
N THR A 497 -15.93 1.77 4.69
CA THR A 497 -16.03 0.53 5.48
C THR A 497 -14.73 -0.27 5.47
N LEU A 498 -14.11 -0.47 4.29
CA LEU A 498 -12.85 -1.21 4.20
C LEU A 498 -11.68 -0.43 4.80
N GLY A 499 -11.64 0.90 4.60
CA GLY A 499 -10.60 1.75 5.19
C GLY A 499 -10.66 1.81 6.72
N ALA A 500 -11.86 1.89 7.29
CA ALA A 500 -12.07 1.98 8.72
C ALA A 500 -11.89 0.63 9.46
N ASN A 501 -12.09 -0.51 8.79
CA ASN A 501 -12.02 -1.81 9.46
C ASN A 501 -10.78 -2.66 9.11
N SER A 502 -10.11 -2.39 7.98
CA SER A 502 -9.18 -3.35 7.38
C SER A 502 -7.85 -2.78 6.90
N SER A 503 -7.42 -1.63 7.43
CA SER A 503 -6.08 -1.07 7.21
C SER A 503 -5.68 -0.91 5.71
N ALA A 504 -4.39 -0.67 5.44
CA ALA A 504 -3.85 -0.38 4.12
C ALA A 504 -3.90 -1.58 3.17
N VAL A 505 -3.94 -2.80 3.70
CA VAL A 505 -3.94 -4.04 2.92
C VAL A 505 -5.26 -4.17 2.12
N ALA A 506 -6.40 -3.83 2.72
CA ALA A 506 -7.67 -3.79 2.01
C ALA A 506 -7.73 -2.65 0.98
N THR A 507 -7.11 -1.51 1.29
CA THR A 507 -7.00 -0.40 0.34
C THR A 507 -6.19 -0.79 -0.90
N ALA A 508 -5.14 -1.60 -0.74
CA ALA A 508 -4.36 -2.12 -1.87
C ALA A 508 -5.21 -3.01 -2.81
N LEU A 509 -6.13 -3.81 -2.26
CA LEU A 509 -7.10 -4.55 -3.06
C LEU A 509 -8.03 -3.59 -3.83
N LEU A 510 -8.53 -2.54 -3.17
CA LEU A 510 -9.38 -1.55 -3.81
C LEU A 510 -8.66 -0.81 -4.93
N LEU A 511 -7.36 -0.50 -4.80
CA LEU A 511 -6.60 0.14 -5.88
C LEU A 511 -6.64 -0.67 -7.19
N THR A 512 -6.80 -1.99 -7.11
CA THR A 512 -6.90 -2.87 -8.29
C THR A 512 -8.34 -3.15 -8.74
N THR A 513 -9.32 -3.05 -7.84
CA THR A 513 -10.71 -3.46 -8.11
C THR A 513 -11.67 -2.28 -8.25
N ASP A 514 -11.50 -1.23 -7.45
CA ASP A 514 -12.23 0.03 -7.51
C ASP A 514 -11.35 1.20 -7.00
N PRO A 515 -10.60 1.86 -7.90
CA PRO A 515 -9.68 2.94 -7.54
C PRO A 515 -10.34 4.12 -6.81
N ARG A 516 -11.65 4.36 -7.04
CA ARG A 516 -12.37 5.44 -6.34
C ARG A 516 -12.65 5.05 -4.91
N ALA A 517 -13.14 3.84 -4.68
CA ALA A 517 -13.31 3.31 -3.34
C ALA A 517 -11.97 3.28 -2.58
N ALA A 518 -10.86 3.01 -3.28
CA ALA A 518 -9.52 3.05 -2.71
C ALA A 518 -9.13 4.43 -2.15
N ALA A 519 -9.55 5.53 -2.81
CA ALA A 519 -9.31 6.88 -2.33
C ALA A 519 -10.04 7.15 -1.00
N PHE A 520 -11.33 6.81 -0.92
CA PHE A 520 -12.12 6.93 0.32
C PHE A 520 -11.60 6.00 1.43
N SER A 521 -11.15 4.80 1.07
CA SER A 521 -10.51 3.87 1.99
C SER A 521 -9.21 4.44 2.58
N SER A 522 -8.34 5.01 1.75
CA SER A 522 -7.10 5.66 2.19
C SER A 522 -7.37 6.83 3.14
N LEU A 523 -8.34 7.69 2.78
CA LEU A 523 -8.77 8.81 3.62
C LEU A 523 -9.32 8.34 4.97
N SER A 524 -10.23 7.36 4.94
CA SER A 524 -10.86 6.82 6.16
C SER A 524 -9.83 6.19 7.10
N MET A 525 -8.89 5.41 6.56
CA MET A 525 -7.82 4.78 7.33
C MET A 525 -6.94 5.83 8.05
N GLY A 526 -6.51 6.88 7.32
CA GLY A 526 -5.71 7.97 7.90
C GLY A 526 -6.48 8.74 8.96
N LEU A 527 -7.74 9.08 8.69
CA LEU A 527 -8.59 9.82 9.62
C LEU A 527 -8.91 9.02 10.88
N LEU A 528 -9.32 7.75 10.76
CA LEU A 528 -9.58 6.87 11.90
C LEU A 528 -8.36 6.79 12.82
N GLY A 529 -7.17 6.58 12.25
CA GLY A 529 -5.95 6.53 13.03
C GLY A 529 -5.59 7.87 13.68
N THR A 530 -5.77 8.98 12.97
CA THR A 530 -5.55 10.33 13.52
C THR A 530 -6.48 10.60 14.69
N ILE A 531 -7.78 10.33 14.52
CA ILE A 531 -8.82 10.54 15.54
C ILE A 531 -8.54 9.66 16.75
N THR A 532 -8.26 8.38 16.54
CA THR A 532 -7.99 7.44 17.64
C THR A 532 -6.69 7.82 18.39
N VAL A 533 -5.62 8.21 17.70
CA VAL A 533 -4.41 8.72 18.36
C VAL A 533 -4.71 9.99 19.15
N ALA A 534 -5.49 10.92 18.59
CA ALA A 534 -5.87 12.14 19.30
C ALA A 534 -6.67 11.83 20.56
N LEU A 535 -7.68 10.96 20.48
CA LEU A 535 -8.48 10.52 21.63
C LEU A 535 -7.61 9.84 22.69
N THR A 536 -6.75 8.91 22.29
CA THR A 536 -5.84 8.21 23.22
C THR A 536 -4.72 9.10 23.78
N SER A 537 -4.49 10.30 23.22
CA SER A 537 -3.51 11.24 23.79
C SER A 537 -4.10 12.14 24.87
N VAL A 538 -5.42 12.11 25.10
CA VAL A 538 -6.11 12.91 26.12
C VAL A 538 -6.08 12.17 27.46
N PRO A 539 -5.32 12.63 28.48
CA PRO A 539 -5.12 11.85 29.71
C PRO A 539 -6.41 11.49 30.46
N PRO A 540 -7.42 12.39 30.60
CA PRO A 540 -8.70 12.02 31.21
C PRO A 540 -9.44 10.90 30.49
N LEU A 541 -9.33 10.82 29.16
CA LEU A 541 -9.98 9.76 28.40
C LEU A 541 -9.27 8.44 28.64
N VAL A 542 -7.93 8.45 28.63
CA VAL A 542 -7.10 7.28 28.91
C VAL A 542 -7.39 6.72 30.30
N SER A 543 -7.47 7.56 31.33
CA SER A 543 -7.76 7.10 32.69
C SER A 543 -9.13 6.46 32.81
N ILE A 544 -10.17 7.02 32.15
CA ILE A 544 -11.50 6.40 32.09
C ILE A 544 -11.41 4.99 31.48
N ILE A 545 -10.73 4.84 30.34
CA ILE A 545 -10.63 3.53 29.67
C ILE A 545 -9.84 2.53 30.49
N ARG A 546 -8.72 2.95 31.10
CA ARG A 546 -7.90 2.08 31.96
C ARG A 546 -8.72 1.58 33.16
N ASN A 547 -9.47 2.48 33.80
CA ASN A 547 -10.36 2.16 34.91
C ASN A 547 -11.43 1.12 34.51
N LEU A 548 -11.98 1.22 33.30
CA LEU A 548 -12.97 0.25 32.78
C LEU A 548 -12.42 -1.18 32.64
N VAL A 549 -11.09 -1.35 32.62
CA VAL A 549 -10.41 -2.64 32.48
C VAL A 549 -9.66 -3.00 33.77
N GLY A 550 -9.96 -2.32 34.88
CA GLY A 550 -9.36 -2.61 36.19
C GLY A 550 -7.90 -2.18 36.35
N MET A 551 -7.40 -1.27 35.49
CA MET A 551 -6.10 -0.62 35.68
C MET A 551 -6.34 0.80 36.20
N ALA A 552 -6.04 1.04 37.48
CA ALA A 552 -6.10 2.38 38.08
C ALA A 552 -4.86 3.20 37.76
#